data_AF-A0A527ZFH0-F1
#
_entry.id   AF-A0A527ZFH0-F1
#
_cell.length_a   1.000
_cell.length_b   1.000
_cell.length_c   1.000
_cell.angle_alpha   90.00
_cell.angle_beta   90.00
_cell.angle_gamma   90.00
#
_symmetry.space_group_name_H-M   'P 1'
#
loop_
_entity.id
_entity.type
_entity.pdbx_description
1 polymer ?
#
loop_
_entity_poly.entity_id
_entity_poly.type
_entity_poly.pdbx_seq_one_letter_code
_entity_poly.pdbx_strand_id
1 'polypeptide(L)' 'SWNRSVPVGRQVVRVRFRGGRPVSATTFLRGVGRPVDVKEAPDGSVLVSDDAGGAIHVFRR' A
#
# COMPACT_ATOMS: atom_id res chain seq x y z
N SER A 1 -6.87 -3.69 -11.39
CA SER A 1 -7.39 -2.55 -12.15
C SER A 1 -8.63 -2.98 -12.90
N TRP A 2 -9.62 -2.10 -13.09
CA TRP A 2 -10.89 -2.47 -13.74
C TRP A 2 -10.87 -2.31 -15.27
N ASN A 3 -10.06 -1.38 -15.80
CA ASN A 3 -9.98 -1.12 -17.25
C ASN A 3 -8.62 -1.55 -17.85
N ARG A 4 -8.26 -2.84 -17.71
CA ARG A 4 -7.04 -3.41 -18.31
C ARG A 4 -7.14 -4.92 -18.47
N SER A 5 -6.67 -5.48 -19.58
CA SER A 5 -6.67 -6.93 -19.85
C SER A 5 -5.79 -7.74 -18.89
N VAL A 6 -4.60 -7.22 -18.56
CA VAL A 6 -3.75 -7.74 -17.46
C VAL A 6 -3.90 -6.81 -16.26
N PRO A 7 -4.59 -7.22 -15.19
CA PRO A 7 -4.81 -6.36 -14.04
C PRO A 7 -3.49 -5.93 -13.37
N VAL A 8 -3.42 -4.67 -12.97
CA VAL A 8 -2.35 -4.14 -12.11
C VAL A 8 -2.93 -3.44 -10.88
N GLY A 9 -2.06 -3.08 -9.94
CA GLY A 9 -2.43 -2.50 -8.66
C GLY A 9 -2.68 -3.57 -7.60
N ARG A 10 -3.67 -3.34 -6.71
CA ARG A 10 -3.94 -4.19 -5.53
C ARG A 10 -2.69 -4.42 -4.67
N GLN A 11 -1.93 -3.34 -4.48
CA GLN A 11 -0.67 -3.34 -3.74
C GLN A 11 -0.48 -1.99 -3.07
N VAL A 12 0.31 -1.98 -1.99
CA VAL A 12 0.89 -0.76 -1.42
C VAL A 12 2.33 -0.65 -1.91
N VAL A 13 2.72 0.54 -2.33
CA VAL A 13 4.06 0.82 -2.87
C VAL A 13 4.78 1.78 -1.92
N ARG A 14 6.06 1.50 -1.65
CA ARG A 14 6.94 2.42 -0.93
C ARG A 14 7.74 3.23 -1.94
N VAL A 15 7.64 4.56 -1.84
CA VAL A 15 8.45 5.49 -2.62
C VAL A 15 9.55 6.06 -1.72
N ARG A 16 10.80 6.01 -2.18
CA ARG A 16 11.93 6.68 -1.51
C ARG A 16 12.22 8.01 -2.17
N PHE A 17 12.51 9.02 -1.36
CA PHE A 17 12.87 10.36 -1.82
C PHE A 17 14.32 10.69 -1.46
N ARG A 18 15.01 11.45 -2.32
CA ARG A 18 16.32 12.05 -2.06
C ARG A 18 16.33 13.48 -2.60
N GLY A 19 16.66 14.45 -1.77
CA GLY A 19 16.65 15.88 -2.16
C GLY A 19 15.29 16.33 -2.70
N GLY A 20 14.18 15.88 -2.07
CA GLY A 20 12.82 16.22 -2.49
C GLY A 20 12.32 15.50 -3.76
N ARG A 21 13.13 14.66 -4.40
CA ARG A 21 12.75 13.92 -5.62
C ARG A 21 12.56 12.43 -5.35
N PRO A 22 11.54 11.77 -5.94
CA PRO A 22 11.40 10.32 -5.85
C PRO A 22 12.53 9.62 -6.63
N VAL A 23 13.16 8.62 -6.02
CA VAL A 23 14.32 7.90 -6.60
C VAL A 23 14.08 6.39 -6.76
N SER A 24 13.10 5.81 -6.07
CA SER A 24 12.72 4.41 -6.26
C SER A 24 11.29 4.17 -5.80
N ALA A 25 10.57 3.27 -6.48
CA ALA A 25 9.27 2.76 -6.07
C ALA A 25 9.32 1.23 -6.03
N THR A 26 8.97 0.63 -4.90
CA THR A 26 9.00 -0.83 -4.72
C THR A 26 7.73 -1.31 -4.05
N THR A 27 7.23 -2.48 -4.44
CA THR A 27 6.11 -3.14 -3.75
C THR A 27 6.45 -3.31 -2.27
N PHE A 28 5.61 -2.75 -1.41
CA PHE A 28 5.68 -2.92 0.04
C PHE A 28 4.77 -4.06 0.48
N LEU A 29 3.54 -4.08 -0.03
CA LEU A 29 2.54 -5.09 0.29
C LEU A 29 1.76 -5.49 -0.96
N ARG A 30 1.42 -6.77 -1.06
CA ARG A 30 0.57 -7.37 -2.10
C ARG A 30 -0.27 -8.48 -1.48
N GLY A 31 -1.35 -8.88 -2.15
CA GLY A 31 -2.21 -9.98 -1.67
C GLY A 31 -3.18 -9.58 -0.54
N VAL A 32 -3.33 -8.28 -0.27
CA VAL A 32 -4.38 -7.72 0.61
C VAL A 32 -5.43 -7.02 -0.26
N GLY A 33 -6.71 -7.25 0.00
CA GLY A 33 -7.82 -7.16 -0.96
C GLY A 33 -7.75 -6.00 -1.96
N ARG A 34 -8.40 -4.86 -1.67
CA ARG A 34 -8.36 -3.63 -2.46
C ARG A 34 -7.96 -2.47 -1.54
N PRO A 35 -6.64 -2.19 -1.41
CA PRO A 35 -6.15 -1.11 -0.56
C PRO A 35 -6.73 0.25 -0.95
N VAL A 36 -7.14 1.04 0.04
CA VAL A 36 -7.69 2.40 -0.15
C VAL A 36 -6.79 3.46 0.50
N ASP A 37 -6.45 3.32 1.78
CA ASP A 37 -5.64 4.29 2.53
C ASP A 37 -4.52 3.63 3.34
N VAL A 38 -3.51 4.42 3.72
CA VAL A 38 -2.40 4.03 4.57
C VAL A 38 -2.19 5.01 5.72
N LYS A 39 -2.03 4.51 6.95
CA LYS A 39 -1.76 5.32 8.13
C LYS A 39 -0.66 4.71 8.99
N GLU A 40 0.30 5.52 9.39
CA GLU A 40 1.28 5.14 10.41
C GLU A 40 0.69 5.37 11.81
N ALA A 41 0.79 4.36 12.67
CA ALA A 41 0.40 4.45 14.07
C ALA A 41 1.56 4.93 14.95
N PRO A 42 1.29 5.38 16.19
CA PRO A 42 2.32 5.87 17.10
C PRO A 42 3.42 4.85 17.45
N ASP A 43 3.13 3.55 17.35
CA ASP A 43 4.08 2.45 17.55
C ASP A 43 4.94 2.14 16.31
N GLY A 44 4.77 2.90 15.23
CA GLY A 44 5.46 2.70 13.95
C GLY A 44 4.84 1.60 13.07
N SER A 45 3.71 1.01 13.47
CA SER A 45 2.99 0.08 12.60
C SER A 45 2.28 0.81 11.45
N VAL A 46 2.10 0.12 10.33
CA VAL A 46 1.39 0.63 9.15
C VAL A 46 0.03 -0.04 9.04
N LEU A 47 -1.02 0.77 9.04
CA LEU A 47 -2.40 0.34 8.85
C LEU A 47 -2.79 0.55 7.39
N VAL A 48 -3.46 -0.44 6.80
CA VAL A 48 -3.96 -0.38 5.41
C VAL A 48 -5.44 -0.76 5.41
N SER A 49 -6.29 0.13 4.92
CA SER A 49 -7.73 -0.16 4.76
C SER A 49 -7.99 -0.93 3.45
N ASP A 50 -8.86 -1.94 3.52
CA ASP A 50 -9.31 -2.76 2.39
C ASP A 50 -10.84 -2.73 2.31
N ASP A 51 -11.38 -2.07 1.29
CA ASP A 51 -12.83 -1.93 1.11
C ASP A 51 -13.50 -3.16 0.49
N ALA A 52 -12.73 -4.02 -0.21
CA ALA A 52 -13.25 -5.25 -0.78
C ALA A 52 -13.35 -6.37 0.28
N GLY A 53 -12.39 -6.40 1.21
CA GLY A 53 -12.37 -7.34 2.33
C GLY A 53 -13.07 -6.84 3.60
N GLY A 54 -13.42 -5.54 3.66
CA GLY A 54 -14.03 -4.94 4.85
C GLY A 54 -13.10 -4.96 6.08
N ALA A 55 -11.80 -4.76 5.86
CA ALA A 55 -10.76 -5.00 6.86
C ALA A 55 -9.77 -3.84 6.98
N ILE A 56 -9.08 -3.80 8.14
CA ILE A 56 -7.88 -3.00 8.35
C ILE A 56 -6.74 -3.98 8.64
N HIS A 57 -5.72 -3.99 7.78
CA HIS A 57 -4.53 -4.80 7.97
C HIS A 57 -3.48 -3.99 8.74
N VAL A 58 -2.91 -4.59 9.80
CA VAL A 58 -1.86 -3.96 10.61
C VAL A 58 -0.53 -4.65 10.33
N PHE A 59 0.43 -3.89 9.82
CA PHE A 59 1.79 -4.35 9.53
C PHE A 59 2.75 -3.78 10.57
N ARG A 60 3.24 -4.68 11.42
CA ARG A 60 4.27 -4.37 12.42
C ARG A 60 5.63 -4.74 11.85
N ARG A 61 6.64 -4.00 12.25
CA ARG A 61 8.02 -4.24 11.84
C ARG A 61 8.62 -5.41 12.60
#